data_AF-A0A559PK18-F1
#
_entry.id   AF-A0A559PK18-F1
#
_cell.length_a   1.000
_cell.length_b   1.000
_cell.length_c   1.000
_cell.angle_alpha   90.00
_cell.angle_beta   90.00
_cell.angle_gamma   90.00
#
_symmetry.space_group_name_H-M   'P 1'
#
loop_
_entity.id
_entity.type
_entity.pdbx_description
1 polymer ?
#
loop_
_entity_poly.entity_id
_entity_poly.type
_entity_poly.pdbx_seq_one_letter_code
_entity_poly.pdbx_strand_id
1 'polypeptide(L)'
;MHKFFYLSAILLIVACNSSKNLESSASKQFFVEDLLEMNAEEIKNSFPNEVITEDVGLFEEGTEERAYTVISPNSPDELHITWKDKNRTRIEDIRMGSNGKWKSKTAIKIGSSYEELTQMNQKPISFYGFGWDYSGAVQWNDGKLEKSNVHVFLAPEKEPKNKFYGDQIVKATPEEIKELDLKVKAILFKP
;
A
#
# COMPACT_ATOMS: atom_id res chain seq x y z
N MET A 1 -0.56 -1.13 -88.05
CA MET A 1 0.66 -0.30 -88.12
C MET A 1 0.56 0.79 -87.06
N HIS A 2 1.69 1.10 -86.39
CA HIS A 2 1.93 2.08 -85.30
C HIS A 2 1.37 1.69 -83.91
N LYS A 3 2.17 1.27 -82.91
CA LYS A 3 3.33 1.82 -82.15
C LYS A 3 2.93 2.76 -80.98
N PHE A 4 3.67 2.56 -79.87
CA PHE A 4 3.85 3.36 -78.62
C PHE A 4 2.97 2.93 -77.41
N PHE A 5 3.48 2.27 -76.35
CA PHE A 5 4.36 2.70 -75.23
C PHE A 5 3.80 3.89 -74.42
N TYR A 6 3.33 3.67 -73.18
CA TYR A 6 4.01 4.04 -71.92
C TYR A 6 3.12 3.86 -70.66
N LEU A 7 3.79 3.34 -69.62
CA LEU A 7 3.58 3.43 -68.17
C LEU A 7 2.75 4.63 -67.65
N SER A 8 1.87 4.38 -66.66
CA SER A 8 1.98 5.01 -65.32
C SER A 8 0.98 4.41 -64.32
N ALA A 9 1.47 4.10 -63.12
CA ALA A 9 0.69 3.77 -61.94
C ALA A 9 0.24 5.05 -61.22
N ILE A 10 -0.89 5.03 -60.48
CA ILE A 10 -1.09 5.78 -59.22
C ILE A 10 -2.28 5.16 -58.45
N LEU A 11 -2.13 5.25 -57.13
CA LEU A 11 -2.67 4.46 -56.04
C LEU A 11 -3.75 5.25 -55.26
N LEU A 12 -4.56 4.52 -54.46
CA LEU A 12 -5.35 4.96 -53.27
C LEU A 12 -6.71 5.64 -53.57
N ILE A 13 -7.78 5.42 -52.81
CA ILE A 13 -7.88 5.27 -51.35
C ILE A 13 -9.18 4.50 -51.02
N VAL A 14 -9.09 3.35 -50.35
CA VAL A 14 -10.24 2.75 -49.65
C VAL A 14 -10.35 3.48 -48.32
N ALA A 15 -11.42 4.25 -48.14
CA ALA A 15 -11.76 4.85 -46.87
C ALA A 15 -12.26 3.76 -45.90
N CYS A 16 -11.34 3.15 -45.16
CA CYS A 16 -11.70 2.48 -43.92
C CYS A 16 -12.07 3.56 -42.92
N ASN A 17 -13.37 3.72 -42.66
CA ASN A 17 -13.89 4.47 -41.53
C ASN A 17 -13.45 3.74 -40.26
N SER A 18 -12.24 4.06 -39.79
CA SER A 18 -11.72 3.55 -38.52
C SER A 18 -12.50 4.26 -37.43
N SER A 19 -13.57 3.61 -36.97
CA SER A 19 -14.16 3.89 -35.67
C SER A 19 -13.01 3.86 -34.67
N LYS A 20 -12.60 5.05 -34.22
CA LYS A 20 -11.76 5.16 -33.02
C LYS A 20 -12.56 4.48 -31.93
N ASN A 21 -12.16 3.27 -31.57
CA ASN A 21 -12.50 2.70 -30.29
C ASN A 21 -12.00 3.72 -29.27
N LEU A 22 -12.93 4.52 -28.75
CA LEU A 22 -12.83 5.06 -27.41
C LEU A 22 -12.84 3.82 -26.50
N GLU A 23 -11.68 3.18 -26.39
CA GLU A 23 -11.39 2.39 -25.21
C GLU A 23 -11.50 3.37 -24.05
N SER A 24 -12.66 3.32 -23.41
CA SER A 24 -12.84 3.68 -22.01
C SER A 24 -11.56 3.24 -21.28
N SER A 25 -10.73 4.23 -20.91
CA SER A 25 -9.64 4.08 -19.95
C SER A 25 -10.23 3.47 -18.69
N ALA A 26 -10.31 2.14 -18.64
CA ALA A 26 -10.56 1.41 -17.42
C ALA A 26 -9.41 1.80 -16.50
N SER A 27 -9.69 2.62 -15.48
CA SER A 27 -8.68 3.01 -14.52
C SER A 27 -8.07 1.74 -13.95
N LYS A 28 -6.76 1.55 -14.19
CA LYS A 28 -6.02 0.44 -13.60
C LYS A 28 -6.21 0.54 -12.09
N GLN A 29 -6.87 -0.44 -11.49
CA GLN A 29 -6.99 -0.50 -10.04
C GLN A 29 -5.63 -0.93 -9.48
N PHE A 30 -5.04 -0.11 -8.63
CA PHE A 30 -3.80 -0.42 -7.93
C PHE A 30 -4.09 -0.96 -6.53
N PHE A 31 -3.37 -2.01 -6.15
CA PHE A 31 -3.19 -2.35 -4.74
C PHE A 31 -1.95 -1.60 -4.21
N VAL A 32 -1.90 -1.35 -2.90
CA VAL A 32 -0.76 -0.62 -2.30
C VAL A 32 0.57 -1.35 -2.57
N GLU A 33 0.57 -2.68 -2.61
CA GLU A 33 1.76 -3.47 -2.94
C GLU A 33 2.26 -3.24 -4.38
N ASP A 34 1.42 -2.79 -5.31
CA ASP A 34 1.85 -2.45 -6.67
C ASP A 34 2.67 -1.15 -6.72
N LEU A 35 2.53 -0.29 -5.71
CA LEU A 35 3.23 0.98 -5.63
C LEU A 35 4.68 0.80 -5.15
N LEU A 36 5.00 -0.30 -4.46
CA LEU A 36 6.31 -0.53 -3.82
C LEU A 36 7.50 -0.49 -4.79
N GLU A 37 7.26 -0.77 -6.07
CA GLU A 37 8.27 -0.76 -7.13
C GLU A 37 8.37 0.59 -7.87
N MET A 38 7.54 1.57 -7.50
CA MET A 38 7.47 2.87 -8.19
C MET A 38 8.42 3.89 -7.59
N ASN A 39 8.92 4.80 -8.44
CA ASN A 39 9.54 6.05 -8.02
C ASN A 39 8.50 7.19 -7.91
N ALA A 40 8.92 8.36 -7.41
CA ALA A 40 8.00 9.49 -7.21
C ALA A 40 7.35 10.02 -8.49
N GLU A 41 8.04 9.98 -9.63
CA GLU A 41 7.49 10.42 -10.92
C GLU A 41 6.38 9.48 -11.38
N GLU A 42 6.61 8.17 -11.28
CA GLU A 42 5.62 7.14 -11.60
C GLU A 42 4.36 7.23 -10.71
N ILE A 43 4.54 7.52 -9.42
CA ILE A 43 3.43 7.78 -8.48
C ILE A 43 2.61 8.98 -8.96
N LYS A 44 3.24 10.13 -9.24
CA LYS A 44 2.54 11.34 -9.72
C LYS A 44 1.80 11.09 -11.03
N ASN A 45 2.42 10.38 -11.96
CA ASN A 45 1.83 10.05 -13.25
C ASN A 45 0.67 9.06 -13.13
N SER A 46 0.71 8.16 -12.15
CA SER A 46 -0.37 7.19 -11.89
C SER A 46 -1.57 7.82 -11.21
N PHE A 47 -1.37 8.92 -10.47
CA PHE A 47 -2.41 9.60 -9.68
C PHE A 47 -2.51 11.11 -9.99
N PRO A 48 -2.74 11.51 -11.26
CA PRO A 48 -2.66 12.91 -11.67
C PRO A 48 -3.75 13.82 -11.07
N ASN A 49 -4.81 13.23 -10.53
CA ASN A 49 -5.93 13.95 -9.92
C ASN A 49 -5.85 13.98 -8.38
N GLU A 50 -4.84 13.35 -7.78
CA GLU A 50 -4.66 13.36 -6.34
C GLU A 50 -3.81 14.54 -5.89
N VAL A 51 -4.12 15.05 -4.70
CA VAL A 51 -3.24 16.00 -4.03
C VAL A 51 -2.05 15.22 -3.50
N ILE A 52 -0.85 15.56 -3.94
CA ILE A 52 0.40 14.91 -3.52
C ILE A 52 1.33 15.98 -2.93
N THR A 53 1.76 15.77 -1.69
CA THR A 53 2.78 16.60 -1.03
C THR A 53 4.07 15.81 -0.87
N GLU A 54 5.20 16.51 -0.91
CA GLU A 54 6.53 15.92 -0.76
C GLU A 54 7.36 16.81 0.16
N ASP A 55 8.13 16.19 1.04
CA ASP A 55 9.04 16.91 1.92
C ASP A 55 10.17 15.98 2.40
N VAL A 56 11.01 16.48 3.29
CA VAL A 56 12.08 15.76 3.97
C VAL A 56 11.88 15.92 5.47
N GLY A 57 12.07 14.85 6.24
CA GLY A 57 11.90 14.85 7.68
C GLY A 57 12.96 14.02 8.39
N LEU A 58 13.02 14.15 9.72
CA LEU A 58 13.84 13.31 10.57
C LEU A 58 13.06 12.06 11.01
N PHE A 59 13.71 10.90 10.91
CA PHE A 59 13.23 9.56 11.23
C PHE A 59 14.22 8.90 12.20
N GLU A 60 13.94 7.68 12.66
CA GLU A 60 14.80 6.92 13.58
C GLU A 60 15.21 7.75 14.81
N GLU A 61 14.21 8.17 15.60
CA GLU A 61 14.42 9.01 16.80
C GLU A 61 15.13 10.36 16.52
N GLY A 62 15.08 10.83 15.27
CA GLY A 62 15.67 12.11 14.88
C GLY A 62 17.09 12.01 14.32
N THR A 63 17.60 10.80 14.09
CA THR A 63 18.97 10.57 13.64
C THR A 63 19.14 10.46 12.13
N GLU A 64 18.06 10.13 11.41
CA GLU A 64 18.11 9.88 9.97
C GLU A 64 17.20 10.84 9.21
N GLU A 65 17.74 11.55 8.23
CA GLU A 65 16.93 12.41 7.37
C GLU A 65 16.45 11.62 6.13
N ARG A 66 15.12 11.53 5.93
CA ARG A 66 14.53 10.85 4.77
C ARG A 66 13.52 11.72 4.05
N ALA A 67 13.46 11.55 2.73
CA ALA A 67 12.38 12.09 1.94
C ALA A 67 11.09 11.31 2.18
N TYR A 68 9.96 12.00 2.15
CA TYR A 68 8.63 11.37 2.18
C TYR A 68 7.68 12.04 1.18
N THR A 69 6.61 11.32 0.85
CA THR A 69 5.50 11.76 0.01
C THR A 69 4.19 11.39 0.69
N VAL A 70 3.19 12.29 0.69
CA VAL A 70 1.84 12.01 1.17
C VAL A 70 0.85 12.19 0.04
N ILE A 71 0.08 11.14 -0.25
CA ILE A 71 -1.03 11.17 -1.22
C ILE A 71 -2.32 11.46 -0.46
N SER A 72 -3.15 12.36 -0.98
CA SER A 72 -4.48 12.74 -0.45
C SER A 72 -4.45 13.09 1.06
N PRO A 73 -3.59 14.03 1.49
CA PRO A 73 -3.40 14.36 2.91
C PRO A 73 -4.69 14.82 3.58
N ASN A 74 -4.88 14.45 4.84
CA ASN A 74 -6.05 14.74 5.68
C ASN A 74 -7.37 14.16 5.14
N SER A 75 -7.30 13.02 4.45
CA SER A 75 -8.48 12.32 3.93
C SER A 75 -8.45 10.84 4.27
N PRO A 76 -9.58 10.11 4.16
CA PRO A 76 -9.58 8.66 4.29
C PRO A 76 -8.65 7.95 3.30
N ASP A 77 -8.31 8.60 2.19
CA ASP A 77 -7.44 8.11 1.12
C ASP A 77 -5.96 8.45 1.36
N GLU A 78 -5.58 8.89 2.55
CA GLU A 78 -4.21 9.23 2.87
C GLU A 78 -3.26 8.00 2.79
N LEU A 79 -2.16 8.15 2.06
CA LEU A 79 -1.01 7.23 2.10
C LEU A 79 0.27 8.00 2.34
N HIS A 80 1.09 7.50 3.27
CA HIS A 80 2.44 8.01 3.50
C HIS A 80 3.44 7.09 2.83
N ILE A 81 4.36 7.65 2.07
CA ILE A 81 5.45 6.92 1.40
C ILE A 81 6.76 7.47 1.95
N THR A 82 7.55 6.60 2.56
CA THR A 82 8.92 6.90 2.98
C THR A 82 9.88 6.43 1.90
N TRP A 83 10.86 7.25 1.53
CA TRP A 83 11.83 6.93 0.49
C TRP A 83 13.18 6.51 1.10
N LYS A 84 13.85 5.55 0.46
CA LYS A 84 15.22 5.12 0.80
C LYS A 84 16.26 6.20 0.51
N ASP A 85 15.95 7.13 -0.38
CA ASP A 85 16.87 8.14 -0.86
C ASP A 85 16.14 9.47 -1.11
N LYS A 86 16.88 10.57 -1.02
CA LYS A 86 16.34 11.93 -1.19
C LYS A 86 15.81 12.21 -2.60
N ASN A 87 16.28 11.47 -3.60
CA ASN A 87 15.83 11.58 -4.99
C ASN A 87 14.55 10.78 -5.24
N ARG A 88 14.01 10.09 -4.22
CA ARG A 88 12.74 9.36 -4.27
C ARG A 88 12.71 8.30 -5.36
N THR A 89 13.82 7.57 -5.50
CA THR A 89 13.97 6.53 -6.53
C THR A 89 13.50 5.17 -6.07
N ARG A 90 13.55 4.89 -4.76
CA ARG A 90 13.10 3.61 -4.18
C ARG A 90 12.33 3.84 -2.89
N ILE A 91 11.21 3.15 -2.75
CA ILE A 91 10.40 3.18 -1.54
C ILE A 91 11.09 2.37 -0.42
N GLU A 92 11.11 2.94 0.79
CA GLU A 92 11.44 2.23 2.02
C GLU A 92 10.21 1.52 2.55
N ASP A 93 9.11 2.26 2.69
CA ASP A 93 7.82 1.74 3.13
C ASP A 93 6.66 2.63 2.68
N ILE A 94 5.46 2.07 2.70
CA ILE A 94 4.19 2.79 2.54
C ILE A 94 3.32 2.51 3.77
N ARG A 95 2.80 3.54 4.40
CA ARG A 95 1.90 3.42 5.56
C ARG A 95 0.48 3.85 5.21
N MET A 96 -0.49 3.02 5.60
CA MET A 96 -1.92 3.26 5.50
C MET A 96 -2.54 3.24 6.91
N GLY A 97 -3.33 4.26 7.25
CA GLY A 97 -3.96 4.42 8.56
C GLY A 97 -5.49 4.49 8.57
N SER A 98 -6.13 4.50 7.40
CA SER A 98 -7.58 4.67 7.23
C SER A 98 -8.15 3.74 6.15
N ASN A 99 -9.47 3.52 6.21
CA ASN A 99 -10.22 2.78 5.20
C ASN A 99 -10.69 3.71 4.07
N GLY A 100 -9.76 4.09 3.19
CA GLY A 100 -10.07 4.80 1.96
C GLY A 100 -10.26 3.88 0.75
N LYS A 101 -9.97 4.42 -0.43
CA LYS A 101 -9.96 3.74 -1.73
C LYS A 101 -8.87 2.68 -1.83
N TRP A 102 -7.76 2.83 -1.10
CA TRP A 102 -6.63 1.91 -1.16
C TRP A 102 -6.99 0.50 -0.65
N LYS A 103 -6.36 -0.51 -1.25
CA LYS A 103 -6.59 -1.93 -0.97
C LYS A 103 -5.26 -2.67 -0.94
N SER A 104 -5.18 -3.68 -0.08
CA SER A 104 -4.08 -4.65 -0.06
C SER A 104 -4.45 -5.90 -0.85
N LYS A 105 -3.47 -6.51 -1.52
CA LYS A 105 -3.59 -7.84 -2.16
C LYS A 105 -3.92 -8.94 -1.14
N THR A 106 -3.56 -8.75 0.13
CA THR A 106 -3.86 -9.68 1.22
C THR A 106 -5.30 -9.58 1.73
N ALA A 107 -6.07 -8.60 1.25
CA ALA A 107 -7.41 -8.23 1.72
C ALA A 107 -7.48 -7.72 3.18
N ILE A 108 -6.34 -7.62 3.87
CA ILE A 108 -6.28 -6.96 5.19
C ILE A 108 -6.65 -5.48 5.02
N LYS A 109 -7.47 -4.98 5.95
CA LYS A 109 -7.94 -3.60 6.00
C LYS A 109 -7.77 -3.03 7.39
N ILE A 110 -7.85 -1.71 7.51
CA ILE A 110 -7.96 -1.06 8.81
C ILE A 110 -9.26 -1.56 9.47
N GLY A 111 -9.20 -1.88 10.75
CA GLY A 111 -10.30 -2.50 11.47
C GLY A 111 -10.38 -4.02 11.36
N SER A 112 -9.50 -4.70 10.60
CA SER A 112 -9.47 -6.17 10.62
C SER A 112 -9.19 -6.71 12.03
N SER A 113 -9.88 -7.77 12.43
CA SER A 113 -9.76 -8.33 13.78
C SER A 113 -8.56 -9.26 13.93
N TYR A 114 -8.15 -9.52 15.17
CA TYR A 114 -7.13 -10.53 15.49
C TYR A 114 -7.46 -11.91 14.90
N GLU A 115 -8.74 -12.32 14.96
CA GLU A 115 -9.22 -13.59 14.44
C GLU A 115 -9.17 -13.63 12.91
N GLU A 116 -9.59 -12.56 12.24
CA GLU A 116 -9.49 -12.43 10.79
C GLU A 116 -8.03 -12.55 10.33
N LEU A 117 -7.10 -11.87 11.01
CA LEU A 117 -5.67 -11.96 10.72
C LEU A 117 -5.15 -13.39 10.90
N THR A 118 -5.49 -14.04 12.00
CA THR A 118 -5.09 -15.43 12.26
C THR A 118 -5.61 -16.38 11.18
N GLN A 119 -6.86 -16.18 10.73
CA GLN A 119 -7.47 -16.97 9.65
C GLN A 119 -6.75 -16.74 8.32
N MET A 120 -6.48 -15.48 7.94
CA MET A 120 -5.77 -15.14 6.71
C MET A 120 -4.33 -15.67 6.72
N ASN A 121 -3.67 -15.59 7.88
CA ASN A 121 -2.31 -16.07 8.09
C ASN A 121 -2.20 -17.60 8.15
N GLN A 122 -3.30 -18.32 8.37
CA GLN A 122 -3.34 -19.78 8.53
C GLN A 122 -2.47 -20.33 9.68
N LYS A 123 -2.06 -19.44 10.60
CA LYS A 123 -1.32 -19.74 11.82
C LYS A 123 -1.60 -18.68 12.89
N PRO A 124 -1.48 -19.02 14.18
CA PRO A 124 -1.57 -18.04 15.26
C PRO A 124 -0.57 -16.90 15.09
N ILE A 125 -1.00 -15.68 15.36
CA ILE A 125 -0.14 -14.49 15.33
C ILE A 125 0.27 -14.08 16.75
N SER A 126 1.41 -13.42 16.86
CA SER A 126 1.88 -12.75 18.07
C SER A 126 1.90 -11.24 17.86
N PHE A 127 1.89 -10.45 18.92
CA PHE A 127 2.01 -9.00 18.81
C PHE A 127 2.75 -8.41 20.01
N TYR A 128 3.44 -7.30 19.77
CA TYR A 128 4.09 -6.50 20.80
C TYR A 128 3.07 -5.72 21.64
N GLY A 129 3.41 -5.45 22.90
CA GLY A 129 2.57 -4.64 23.80
C GLY A 129 2.38 -3.21 23.30
N PHE A 130 1.54 -2.45 24.02
CA PHE A 130 1.12 -1.11 23.60
C PHE A 130 1.95 0.01 24.24
N GLY A 131 1.88 1.20 23.64
CA GLY A 131 2.37 2.45 24.24
C GLY A 131 3.88 2.69 24.13
N TRP A 132 4.57 1.94 23.29
CA TRP A 132 5.99 2.09 22.95
C TRP A 132 6.21 1.95 21.43
N ASP A 133 7.47 1.95 20.97
CA ASP A 133 7.83 2.11 19.55
C ASP A 133 7.24 1.03 18.64
N TYR A 134 7.20 -0.21 19.13
CA TYR A 134 6.61 -1.34 18.40
C TYR A 134 5.14 -1.58 18.75
N SER A 135 4.42 -0.57 19.24
CA SER A 135 3.07 -0.72 19.78
C SER A 135 2.15 -1.53 18.87
N GLY A 136 1.79 -2.74 19.32
CA GLY A 136 0.86 -3.63 18.61
C GLY A 136 1.39 -4.25 17.31
N ALA A 137 2.68 -4.12 17.00
CA ALA A 137 3.28 -4.73 15.83
C ALA A 137 3.07 -6.25 15.84
N VAL A 138 2.59 -6.81 14.73
CA VAL A 138 2.27 -8.23 14.60
C VAL A 138 3.44 -9.03 14.05
N GLN A 139 3.64 -10.22 14.60
CA GLN A 139 4.51 -11.28 14.07
C GLN A 139 3.65 -12.40 13.49
N TRP A 140 3.97 -12.81 12.26
CA TRP A 140 3.19 -13.81 11.52
C TRP A 140 3.53 -15.26 11.90
N ASN A 141 4.58 -15.49 12.69
CA ASN A 141 4.97 -16.79 13.24
C ASN A 141 5.07 -17.90 12.19
N ASP A 142 5.82 -17.63 11.11
CA ASP A 142 6.00 -18.53 9.97
C ASP A 142 4.68 -18.90 9.27
N GLY A 143 3.68 -18.02 9.36
CA GLY A 143 2.40 -18.17 8.70
C GLY A 143 2.46 -17.80 7.22
N LYS A 144 1.30 -17.88 6.56
CA LYS A 144 1.17 -17.57 5.12
C LYS A 144 1.62 -16.15 4.78
N LEU A 145 1.52 -15.21 5.72
CA LEU A 145 1.85 -13.79 5.51
C LEU A 145 3.29 -13.43 5.89
N GLU A 146 4.08 -14.36 6.43
CA GLU A 146 5.45 -14.10 6.90
C GLU A 146 6.37 -13.53 5.81
N LYS A 147 6.23 -14.04 4.57
CA LYS A 147 7.02 -13.60 3.42
C LYS A 147 6.29 -12.56 2.56
N SER A 148 5.22 -11.98 3.08
CA SER A 148 4.52 -10.91 2.40
C SER A 148 5.17 -9.56 2.70
N ASN A 149 4.84 -8.57 1.88
CA ASN A 149 5.29 -7.19 2.09
C ASN A 149 4.43 -6.48 3.16
N VAL A 150 3.51 -7.18 3.83
CA VAL A 150 2.47 -6.58 4.69
C VAL A 150 2.79 -6.79 6.16
N HIS A 151 2.88 -5.68 6.89
CA HIS A 151 3.06 -5.63 8.33
C HIS A 151 1.90 -4.86 8.93
N VAL A 152 1.36 -5.33 10.05
CA VAL A 152 0.16 -4.74 10.65
C VAL A 152 0.41 -4.38 12.10
N PHE A 153 -0.27 -3.33 12.55
CA PHE A 153 -0.21 -2.83 13.92
C PHE A 153 -1.61 -2.89 14.51
N LEU A 154 -1.76 -3.66 15.58
CA LEU A 154 -3.00 -3.81 16.33
C LEU A 154 -3.14 -2.69 17.36
N ALA A 155 -4.36 -2.26 17.61
CA ALA A 155 -4.72 -1.45 18.76
C ALA A 155 -5.92 -2.09 19.46
N PRO A 156 -6.02 -1.99 20.79
CA PRO A 156 -7.21 -2.42 21.51
C PRO A 156 -8.30 -1.36 21.40
N GLU A 157 -9.55 -1.80 21.21
CA GLU A 157 -10.72 -0.89 21.19
C GLU A 157 -11.17 -0.50 22.60
N LYS A 158 -10.60 -1.15 23.63
CA LYS A 158 -10.83 -0.85 25.04
C LYS A 158 -9.51 -0.61 25.75
N GLU A 159 -9.55 0.14 26.84
CA GLU A 159 -8.36 0.39 27.65
C GLU A 159 -7.78 -0.93 28.17
N PRO A 160 -6.55 -1.29 27.76
CA PRO A 160 -5.95 -2.55 28.14
C PRO A 160 -5.42 -2.48 29.58
N LYS A 161 -5.39 -3.61 30.28
CA LYS A 161 -4.72 -3.72 31.60
C LYS A 161 -3.22 -3.40 31.45
N ASN A 162 -2.61 -2.82 32.49
CA ASN A 162 -1.19 -2.40 32.49
C ASN A 162 -0.20 -3.47 32.00
N LYS A 163 -0.51 -4.76 32.20
CA LYS A 163 0.35 -5.87 31.74
C LYS A 163 0.49 -6.00 30.22
N PHE A 164 -0.34 -5.32 29.44
CA PHE A 164 -0.31 -5.35 27.98
C PHE A 164 0.50 -4.19 27.37
N TYR A 165 1.12 -3.34 28.19
CA TYR A 165 2.00 -2.26 27.75
C TYR A 165 3.47 -2.71 27.70
N GLY A 166 4.27 -2.04 26.86
CA GLY A 166 5.73 -2.22 26.75
C GLY A 166 6.20 -3.05 25.55
N ASP A 167 7.52 -3.09 25.35
CA ASP A 167 8.20 -3.65 24.16
C ASP A 167 8.39 -5.17 24.14
N GLN A 168 7.47 -5.91 24.75
CA GLN A 168 7.50 -7.36 24.79
C GLN A 168 6.35 -7.96 23.99
N ILE A 169 6.54 -9.17 23.47
CA ILE A 169 5.44 -9.96 22.94
C ILE A 169 4.43 -10.22 24.06
N VAL A 170 3.18 -9.84 23.83
CA VAL A 170 2.10 -10.02 24.79
C VAL A 170 1.81 -11.50 24.99
N LYS A 171 1.75 -11.91 26.27
CA LYS A 171 1.20 -13.21 26.69
C LYS A 171 -0.22 -12.98 27.22
N ALA A 172 -1.21 -13.40 26.44
CA ALA A 172 -2.63 -13.26 26.77
C ALA A 172 -3.35 -14.60 26.62
N THR A 173 -4.36 -14.84 27.45
CA THR A 173 -5.29 -15.96 27.23
C THR A 173 -6.28 -15.62 26.10
N PRO A 174 -6.97 -16.61 25.50
CA PRO A 174 -8.00 -16.35 24.49
C PRO A 174 -9.10 -15.38 24.97
N GLU A 175 -9.50 -15.47 26.24
CA GLU A 175 -10.48 -14.57 26.85
C GLU A 175 -9.96 -13.14 26.90
N GLU A 176 -8.67 -12.98 27.24
CA GLU A 176 -8.03 -11.66 27.28
C GLU A 176 -7.88 -11.04 25.89
N ILE A 177 -7.55 -11.84 24.87
CA ILE A 177 -7.56 -11.38 23.47
C ILE A 177 -8.94 -10.89 23.07
N LYS A 178 -9.99 -11.62 23.45
CA LYS A 178 -11.38 -11.21 23.20
C LYS A 178 -11.78 -9.96 23.97
N GLU A 179 -11.31 -9.80 25.22
CA GLU A 179 -11.56 -8.60 26.03
C GLU A 179 -10.93 -7.35 25.41
N LEU A 180 -9.72 -7.48 24.85
CA LEU A 180 -9.00 -6.41 24.19
C LEU A 180 -9.67 -5.91 22.89
N ASP A 181 -10.44 -6.78 22.22
CA ASP A 181 -11.14 -6.49 20.96
C ASP A 181 -10.19 -5.84 19.92
N LEU A 182 -9.06 -6.50 19.67
CA LEU A 182 -7.97 -5.94 18.87
C LEU A 182 -8.38 -5.71 17.41
N LYS A 183 -8.00 -4.53 16.89
CA LYS A 183 -8.21 -4.14 15.49
C LYS A 183 -6.91 -3.65 14.85
N VAL A 184 -6.74 -3.90 13.56
CA VAL A 184 -5.67 -3.28 12.77
C VAL A 184 -5.88 -1.76 12.74
N LYS A 185 -4.93 -1.00 13.27
CA LYS A 185 -4.94 0.47 13.27
C LYS A 185 -4.05 1.08 12.20
N ALA A 186 -3.02 0.36 11.79
CA ALA A 186 -2.16 0.75 10.67
C ALA A 186 -1.66 -0.49 9.92
N ILE A 187 -1.39 -0.31 8.64
CA ILE A 187 -0.72 -1.28 7.78
C ILE A 187 0.51 -0.59 7.20
N LEU A 188 1.65 -1.27 7.28
CA LEU A 188 2.90 -0.87 6.67
C LEU A 188 3.25 -1.88 5.58
N PHE A 189 3.52 -1.37 4.39
CA PHE A 189 3.94 -2.15 3.23
C PHE A 189 5.44 -1.90 3.02
N LYS A 190 6.24 -2.96 2.97
CA LYS A 190 7.70 -2.87 2.82
C LYS A 190 8.18 -3.82 1.72
N PRO A 191 9.02 -3.38 0.76
CA PRO A 191 9.52 -4.22 -0.33
C PRO A 191 10.40 -5.40 0.16
#